data_AF-A0A8T5PI85-F1
#
_entry.id   AF-A0A8T5PI85-F1
#
_cell.length_a   1.000
_cell.length_b   1.000
_cell.length_c   1.000
_cell.angle_alpha   90.00
_cell.angle_beta   90.00
_cell.angle_gamma   90.00
#
_symmetry.space_group_name_H-M   'P 1'
#
loop_
_entity.id
_entity.type
_entity.pdbx_description
1 polymer ?
#
loop_
_entity_poly.entity_id
_entity_poly.type
_entity_poly.pdbx_seq_one_letter_code
_entity_poly.pdbx_strand_id
1 'polypeptide(L)'
;GSAASIKDRVHIDLFNFVEHILSPSLKTEVLTLDEVAKEILGEGKIKLDWSEMKEAWKQKKDIERIAEYCLRDAELTLALAEELLPQIFSLSRLTMSLPFDASRYYYSQLVEHFLMRKSAQDNRIIPNMPKYDEIESRRQLPAYTGAIVIEPKTGLHENILVFDFQSLYPTIIVTHNISPETLNCGHTECRLKNSVPNGKNYFCLQQKGFIPKHLEEIIYERRKVKEELKKSKNVLLKNYQYSLKIIANAMYGYLGYSGSRWFCRECAEACAAFGRYYITKVIEDAKTKGFEIIYADTDSCFIKAKDRKSAQTAIKWHDEINEKLPGIIELEYRDFYPVGLFVARKADEKGAKKRYALLAEDGNLEIRGFETVRRDWCDLAKKVQHEVLRIILVEKDLNKAIKYAKEEIEKVKSGKAKVNELIIRTQLTSSLTSYKQIGPHVKAAMKLKQAGMQITEGMIIEYIVVKGKGSISDRAEPVELYKGGYDPEYYINNQILPAALRVLQAFDVKEDLSLAKQDSLHSWFKK
;
A
#
# COMPACT_ATOMS: atom_id res chain seq x y z
N GLY A 1 6.64 20.96 12.44
CA GLY A 1 6.02 21.90 13.40
C GLY A 1 6.45 21.52 14.81
N SER A 2 6.45 22.47 15.75
CA SER A 2 6.67 22.16 17.17
C SER A 2 5.57 21.23 17.66
N ALA A 3 5.91 19.99 18.02
CA ALA A 3 4.94 19.06 18.58
C ALA A 3 4.42 19.62 19.91
N ALA A 4 3.10 19.57 20.11
CA ALA A 4 2.52 19.89 21.41
C ALA A 4 3.06 18.91 22.45
N SER A 5 3.65 19.44 23.52
CA SER A 5 4.15 18.67 24.66
C SER A 5 3.51 19.20 25.93
N ILE A 6 3.23 18.29 26.86
CA ILE A 6 2.63 18.60 28.14
C ILE A 6 3.63 18.15 29.19
N LYS A 7 4.09 19.07 30.03
CA LYS A 7 5.04 18.74 31.10
C LYS A 7 4.45 17.64 31.99
N ASP A 8 5.27 16.66 32.36
CA ASP A 8 4.93 15.54 33.24
C ASP A 8 3.82 14.60 32.70
N ARG A 9 3.44 14.72 31.42
CA ARG A 9 2.46 13.85 30.76
C ARG A 9 2.94 13.46 29.37
N VAL A 10 2.62 12.23 28.96
CA VAL A 10 2.93 11.78 27.60
C VAL A 10 1.78 12.17 26.68
N HIS A 11 2.00 13.18 25.83
CA HIS A 11 1.03 13.56 24.81
C HIS A 11 1.17 12.66 23.57
N ILE A 12 0.20 11.76 23.38
CA ILE A 12 0.14 10.86 22.22
C ILE A 12 -0.94 11.38 21.28
N ASP A 13 -0.49 11.93 20.15
CA ASP A 13 -1.37 12.30 19.05
C ASP A 13 -1.43 11.12 18.08
N LEU A 14 -2.58 10.44 18.07
CA LEU A 14 -2.82 9.24 17.26
C LEU A 14 -2.70 9.52 15.77
N PHE A 15 -2.96 10.76 15.32
CA PHE A 15 -2.92 11.10 13.90
C PHE A 15 -1.54 10.85 13.30
N ASN A 16 -0.47 11.27 13.99
CA ASN A 16 0.90 11.05 13.50
C ASN A 16 1.22 9.55 13.37
N PHE A 17 0.78 8.73 14.32
CA PHE A 17 1.02 7.29 14.25
C PHE A 17 0.23 6.64 13.12
N VAL A 18 -1.05 7.02 12.97
CA VAL A 18 -1.90 6.56 11.87
C VAL A 18 -1.28 6.97 10.53
N GLU A 19 -0.87 8.22 10.37
CA GLU A 19 -0.30 8.74 9.14
C GLU A 19 1.04 8.08 8.80
N HIS A 20 1.98 8.03 9.75
CA HIS A 20 3.35 7.60 9.48
C HIS A 20 3.50 6.08 9.42
N ILE A 21 2.69 5.33 10.18
CA ILE A 21 2.83 3.88 10.35
C ILE A 21 1.65 3.12 9.77
N LEU A 22 0.41 3.46 10.09
CA LEU A 22 -0.74 2.62 9.71
C LEU A 22 -1.27 2.89 8.30
N SER A 23 -1.12 4.11 7.78
CA SER A 23 -1.69 4.54 6.50
C SER A 23 -1.36 3.62 5.31
N PRO A 24 -0.17 2.99 5.19
CA PRO A 24 0.10 2.05 4.09
C PRO A 24 -0.67 0.74 4.19
N SER A 25 -1.23 0.43 5.36
CA SER A 25 -2.01 -0.80 5.63
C SER A 25 -3.52 -0.59 5.67
N LEU A 26 -3.97 0.67 5.74
CA LEU A 26 -5.40 1.00 5.70
C LEU A 26 -5.94 0.94 4.26
N LYS A 27 -7.17 0.48 4.11
CA LYS A 27 -7.96 0.54 2.87
C LYS A 27 -8.46 1.96 2.65
N THR A 28 -8.85 2.65 3.72
CA THR A 28 -9.20 4.05 3.67
C THR A 28 -7.96 4.85 3.37
N GLU A 29 -8.16 5.76 2.47
CA GLU A 29 -7.14 6.65 2.01
C GLU A 29 -7.32 8.07 2.58
N VAL A 30 -8.43 8.31 3.28
CA VAL A 30 -8.76 9.55 3.96
C VAL A 30 -8.52 9.33 5.44
N LEU A 31 -7.61 10.08 6.06
CA LEU A 31 -7.24 9.88 7.46
C LEU A 31 -8.06 10.77 8.41
N THR A 32 -9.33 11.02 8.10
CA THR A 32 -10.25 11.70 9.03
C THR A 32 -10.60 10.74 10.17
N LEU A 33 -11.01 11.30 11.32
CA LEU A 33 -11.43 10.50 12.46
C LEU A 33 -12.55 9.50 12.10
N ASP A 34 -13.53 9.94 11.29
CA ASP A 34 -14.65 9.09 10.86
C ASP A 34 -14.19 7.87 10.05
N GLU A 35 -13.34 8.08 9.06
CA GLU A 35 -12.89 7.01 8.16
C GLU A 35 -11.96 6.03 8.86
N VAL A 36 -11.05 6.54 9.68
CA VAL A 36 -10.14 5.70 10.48
C VAL A 36 -10.93 4.90 11.53
N ALA A 37 -11.91 5.52 12.20
CA ALA A 37 -12.75 4.83 13.17
C ALA A 37 -13.62 3.75 12.51
N LYS A 38 -14.23 4.02 11.35
CA LYS A 38 -15.03 3.01 10.63
C LYS A 38 -14.20 1.81 10.21
N GLU A 39 -12.96 2.04 9.77
CA GLU A 39 -12.10 0.94 9.34
C GLU A 39 -11.54 0.12 10.52
N ILE A 40 -11.07 0.78 11.59
CA ILE A 40 -10.42 0.11 12.71
C ILE A 40 -11.43 -0.45 13.72
N LEU A 41 -12.49 0.32 14.04
CA LEU A 41 -13.47 0.01 15.07
C LEU A 41 -14.80 -0.51 14.50
N GLY A 42 -15.10 -0.26 13.21
CA GLY A 42 -16.42 -0.55 12.63
C GLY A 42 -17.48 0.50 12.94
N GLU A 43 -17.10 1.60 13.57
CA GLU A 43 -18.01 2.65 14.03
C GLU A 43 -17.63 4.04 13.50
N GLY A 44 -18.61 4.91 13.28
CA GLY A 44 -18.39 6.25 12.71
C GLY A 44 -18.84 7.41 13.59
N LYS A 45 -18.55 8.62 13.10
CA LYS A 45 -18.99 9.91 13.66
C LYS A 45 -20.47 10.15 13.40
N ILE A 46 -21.05 11.00 14.25
CA ILE A 46 -22.37 11.62 13.97
C ILE A 46 -22.18 12.56 12.77
N LYS A 47 -23.06 12.46 11.76
CA LYS A 47 -23.05 13.37 10.61
C LYS A 47 -23.56 14.73 11.04
N LEU A 48 -22.67 15.71 10.99
CA LEU A 48 -22.97 17.11 11.23
C LEU A 48 -21.96 17.95 10.45
N ASP A 49 -22.43 18.69 9.46
CA ASP A 49 -21.57 19.50 8.60
C ASP A 49 -21.18 20.81 9.29
N TRP A 50 -20.05 21.40 8.91
CA TRP A 50 -19.57 22.65 9.49
C TRP A 50 -20.57 23.80 9.34
N SER A 51 -21.28 23.87 8.21
CA SER A 51 -22.34 24.86 7.96
C SER A 51 -23.49 24.69 8.96
N GLU A 52 -23.97 23.45 9.15
CA GLU A 52 -25.02 23.11 10.10
C GLU A 52 -24.60 23.46 11.53
N MET A 53 -23.39 23.08 11.94
CA MET A 53 -22.86 23.39 13.27
C MET A 53 -22.74 24.90 13.50
N LYS A 54 -22.27 25.65 12.50
CA LYS A 54 -22.14 27.11 12.58
C LYS A 54 -23.50 27.80 12.68
N GLU A 55 -24.50 27.31 11.95
CA GLU A 55 -25.86 27.84 12.00
C GLU A 55 -26.53 27.51 13.34
N ALA A 56 -26.46 26.27 13.78
CA ALA A 56 -26.94 25.80 15.08
C ALA A 56 -26.34 26.61 16.24
N TRP A 57 -25.01 26.83 16.22
CA TRP A 57 -24.32 27.66 17.22
C TRP A 57 -24.77 29.11 17.22
N LYS A 58 -24.90 29.73 16.03
CA LYS A 58 -25.36 31.13 15.90
C LYS A 58 -26.80 31.30 16.36
N GLN A 59 -27.67 30.37 16.00
CA GLN A 59 -29.09 30.42 16.32
C GLN A 59 -29.38 29.92 17.75
N LYS A 60 -28.40 29.34 18.45
CA LYS A 60 -28.57 28.66 19.73
C LYS A 60 -29.65 27.58 19.67
N LYS A 61 -29.72 26.86 18.55
CA LYS A 61 -30.63 25.73 18.32
C LYS A 61 -29.82 24.46 18.15
N ASP A 62 -30.39 23.32 18.53
CA ASP A 62 -29.77 22.00 18.41
C ASP A 62 -28.37 21.92 19.04
N ILE A 63 -28.13 22.64 20.15
CA ILE A 63 -26.85 22.66 20.85
C ILE A 63 -26.54 21.28 21.45
N GLU A 64 -27.58 20.55 21.85
CA GLU A 64 -27.50 19.17 22.31
C GLU A 64 -26.86 18.27 21.24
N ARG A 65 -27.23 18.43 19.97
CA ARG A 65 -26.65 17.67 18.85
C ARG A 65 -25.17 18.00 18.63
N ILE A 66 -24.76 19.26 18.87
CA ILE A 66 -23.33 19.64 18.84
C ILE A 66 -22.59 18.97 20.01
N ALA A 67 -23.18 18.96 21.20
CA ALA A 67 -22.58 18.30 22.37
C ALA A 67 -22.44 16.79 22.16
N GLU A 68 -23.45 16.12 21.61
CA GLU A 68 -23.41 14.71 21.23
C GLU A 68 -22.32 14.43 20.18
N TYR A 69 -22.19 15.30 19.17
CA TYR A 69 -21.11 15.21 18.18
C TYR A 69 -19.72 15.29 18.84
N CYS A 70 -19.50 16.25 19.74
CA CYS A 70 -18.23 16.41 20.43
C CYS A 70 -17.93 15.25 21.38
N LEU A 71 -18.95 14.73 22.08
CA LEU A 71 -18.81 13.55 22.93
C LEU A 71 -18.42 12.33 22.09
N ARG A 72 -19.10 12.10 20.97
CA ARG A 72 -18.80 11.00 20.05
C ARG A 72 -17.37 11.07 19.51
N ASP A 73 -16.88 12.25 19.17
CA ASP A 73 -15.48 12.44 18.76
C ASP A 73 -14.49 12.03 19.84
N ALA A 74 -14.77 12.38 21.10
CA ALA A 74 -13.93 11.99 22.24
C ALA A 74 -13.97 10.48 22.50
N GLU A 75 -15.16 9.86 22.42
CA GLU A 75 -15.35 8.41 22.58
C GLU A 75 -14.60 7.62 21.49
N LEU A 76 -14.75 8.01 20.23
CA LEU A 76 -14.03 7.38 19.11
C LEU A 76 -12.51 7.53 19.26
N THR A 77 -12.05 8.71 19.69
CA THR A 77 -10.62 8.96 19.94
C THR A 77 -10.08 8.05 21.04
N LEU A 78 -10.83 7.87 22.14
CA LEU A 78 -10.46 6.98 23.23
C LEU A 78 -10.43 5.51 22.77
N ALA A 79 -11.47 5.05 22.09
CA ALA A 79 -11.54 3.68 21.57
C ALA A 79 -10.41 3.38 20.58
N LEU A 80 -10.06 4.31 19.70
CA LEU A 80 -8.88 4.21 18.84
C LEU A 80 -7.59 4.15 19.66
N ALA A 81 -7.48 4.93 20.74
CA ALA A 81 -6.31 4.88 21.61
C ALA A 81 -6.14 3.50 22.25
N GLU A 82 -7.21 2.88 22.72
CA GLU A 82 -7.15 1.54 23.34
C GLU A 82 -6.62 0.47 22.37
N GLU A 83 -6.95 0.56 21.08
CA GLU A 83 -6.43 -0.34 20.03
C GLU A 83 -4.97 -0.03 19.63
N LEU A 84 -4.60 1.26 19.58
CA LEU A 84 -3.33 1.69 18.99
C LEU A 84 -2.20 1.88 20.01
N LEU A 85 -2.51 2.25 21.25
CA LEU A 85 -1.49 2.44 22.30
C LEU A 85 -0.66 1.17 22.53
N PRO A 86 -1.22 -0.05 22.63
CA PRO A 86 -0.40 -1.26 22.76
C PRO A 86 0.67 -1.42 21.67
N GLN A 87 0.38 -0.99 20.43
CA GLN A 87 1.33 -0.99 19.32
C GLN A 87 2.42 0.06 19.50
N ILE A 88 2.04 1.31 19.80
CA ILE A 88 2.97 2.42 20.06
C ILE A 88 3.94 2.06 21.20
N PHE A 89 3.41 1.54 22.30
CA PHE A 89 4.21 1.13 23.45
C PHE A 89 5.12 -0.06 23.14
N SER A 90 4.67 -0.97 22.28
CA SER A 90 5.51 -2.06 21.81
C SER A 90 6.70 -1.57 20.97
N LEU A 91 6.48 -0.63 20.03
CA LEU A 91 7.54 0.01 19.26
C LEU A 91 8.49 0.84 20.16
N SER A 92 7.93 1.57 21.13
CA SER A 92 8.69 2.29 22.15
C SER A 92 9.63 1.35 22.91
N ARG A 93 9.14 0.21 23.40
CA ARG A 93 9.97 -0.81 24.08
C ARG A 93 11.03 -1.42 23.15
N LEU A 94 10.70 -1.67 21.88
CA LEU A 94 11.61 -2.28 20.91
C LEU A 94 12.76 -1.32 20.54
N THR A 95 12.47 -0.03 20.40
CA THR A 95 13.44 1.01 20.00
C THR A 95 14.11 1.72 21.18
N MET A 96 13.64 1.51 22.42
CA MET A 96 14.01 2.29 23.61
C MET A 96 13.79 3.81 23.45
N SER A 97 12.70 4.17 22.77
CA SER A 97 12.28 5.56 22.63
C SER A 97 11.09 5.84 23.55
N LEU A 98 10.88 7.09 23.95
CA LEU A 98 9.68 7.44 24.71
C LEU A 98 8.43 7.17 23.86
N PRO A 99 7.28 6.80 24.45
CA PRO A 99 6.04 6.62 23.67
C PRO A 99 5.64 7.90 22.91
N PHE A 100 5.99 9.08 23.45
CA PHE A 100 5.86 10.37 22.77
C PHE A 100 6.59 10.40 21.42
N ASP A 101 7.83 9.93 21.37
CA ASP A 101 8.62 9.94 20.14
C ASP A 101 8.22 8.80 19.21
N ALA A 102 8.04 7.60 19.76
CA ALA A 102 7.65 6.41 18.99
C ALA A 102 6.31 6.59 18.26
N SER A 103 5.37 7.35 18.82
CA SER A 103 4.10 7.65 18.16
C SER A 103 4.22 8.63 16.99
N ARG A 104 5.39 9.24 16.78
CA ARG A 104 5.64 10.26 15.76
C ARG A 104 6.68 9.85 14.73
N TYR A 105 7.42 8.77 14.98
CA TYR A 105 8.46 8.31 14.09
C TYR A 105 7.92 7.75 12.78
N TYR A 106 8.62 8.06 11.69
CA TYR A 106 8.54 7.28 10.46
C TYR A 106 9.27 5.95 10.62
N TYR A 107 9.01 5.02 9.70
CA TYR A 107 9.70 3.73 9.60
C TYR A 107 11.24 3.84 9.70
N SER A 108 11.84 4.84 9.04
CA SER A 108 13.30 5.04 9.05
C SER A 108 13.84 5.41 10.44
N GLN A 109 13.11 6.24 11.19
CA GLN A 109 13.50 6.65 12.54
C GLN A 109 13.35 5.50 13.54
N LEU A 110 12.32 4.66 13.38
CA LEU A 110 12.17 3.43 14.17
C LEU A 110 13.36 2.49 13.98
N VAL A 111 13.80 2.28 12.74
CA VAL A 111 14.99 1.47 12.43
C VAL A 111 16.27 2.13 12.97
N GLU A 112 16.45 3.44 12.79
CA GLU A 112 17.59 4.18 13.33
C GLU A 112 17.73 3.99 14.83
N HIS A 113 16.66 4.22 15.59
CA HIS A 113 16.68 4.08 17.05
C HIS A 113 16.91 2.63 17.50
N PHE A 114 16.33 1.66 16.80
CA PHE A 114 16.62 0.25 17.03
C PHE A 114 18.12 -0.06 16.83
N LEU A 115 18.72 0.39 15.74
CA LEU A 115 20.15 0.17 15.47
C LEU A 115 21.05 0.93 16.43
N MET A 116 20.69 2.16 16.85
CA MET A 116 21.43 2.90 17.87
C MET A 116 21.43 2.18 19.21
N ARG A 117 20.26 1.67 19.64
CA ARG A 117 20.13 0.84 20.85
C ARG A 117 21.03 -0.40 20.75
N LYS A 118 20.95 -1.13 19.64
CA LYS A 118 21.75 -2.34 19.41
C LYS A 118 23.25 -2.04 19.35
N SER A 119 23.64 -0.89 18.79
CA SER A 119 25.04 -0.44 18.78
C SER A 119 25.57 -0.23 20.19
N ALA A 120 24.80 0.40 21.07
CA ALA A 120 25.17 0.57 22.47
C ALA A 120 25.30 -0.78 23.20
N GLN A 121 24.40 -1.73 22.94
CA GLN A 121 24.46 -3.09 23.51
C GLN A 121 25.71 -3.86 23.05
N ASP A 122 26.10 -3.70 21.78
CA ASP A 122 27.27 -4.34 21.19
C ASP A 122 28.58 -3.55 21.43
N ASN A 123 28.54 -2.45 22.18
CA ASN A 123 29.67 -1.53 22.38
C ASN A 123 30.30 -1.04 21.06
N ARG A 124 29.45 -0.67 20.10
CA ARG A 124 29.83 -0.18 18.76
C ARG A 124 29.60 1.32 18.64
N ILE A 125 30.52 1.98 17.93
CA ILE A 125 30.39 3.40 17.58
C ILE A 125 29.22 3.56 16.60
N ILE A 126 28.32 4.49 16.92
CA ILE A 126 27.20 4.87 16.07
C ILE A 126 27.74 5.81 14.96
N PRO A 127 27.50 5.53 13.67
CA PRO A 127 27.89 6.44 12.60
C PRO A 127 27.25 7.83 12.75
N ASN A 128 27.93 8.86 12.27
CA ASN A 128 27.41 10.22 12.31
C ASN A 128 26.13 10.36 11.48
N MET A 129 25.26 11.27 11.90
CA MET A 129 24.13 11.68 11.08
C MET A 129 24.66 12.43 9.86
N PRO A 130 24.19 12.12 8.65
CA PRO A 130 24.67 12.80 7.44
C PRO A 130 24.30 14.29 7.49
N LYS A 131 25.20 15.14 7.00
CA LYS A 131 24.95 16.58 6.86
C LYS A 131 24.05 16.85 5.65
N TYR A 132 23.47 18.05 5.58
CA TYR A 132 22.59 18.45 4.48
C TYR A 132 23.21 18.20 3.08
N ASP A 133 24.45 18.64 2.87
CA ASP A 133 25.15 18.48 1.59
C ASP A 133 25.38 17.00 1.23
N GLU A 134 25.63 16.16 2.23
CA GLU A 134 25.80 14.72 2.05
C GLU A 134 24.46 14.06 1.69
N ILE A 135 23.36 14.43 2.35
CA ILE A 135 22.02 13.93 2.03
C ILE A 135 21.66 14.30 0.58
N GLU A 136 21.96 15.54 0.16
CA GLU A 136 21.66 16.01 -1.18
C GLU A 136 22.52 15.28 -2.23
N SER A 137 23.81 15.07 -1.96
CA SER A 137 24.68 14.25 -2.81
C SER A 137 24.15 12.81 -2.93
N ARG A 138 23.71 12.19 -1.83
CA ARG A 138 23.11 10.84 -1.83
C ARG A 138 21.82 10.77 -2.65
N ARG A 139 21.00 11.84 -2.66
CA ARG A 139 19.77 11.93 -3.47
C ARG A 139 20.03 12.07 -4.97
N GLN A 140 21.17 12.65 -5.34
CA GLN A 140 21.58 12.79 -6.74
C GLN A 140 22.15 11.50 -7.33
N LEU A 141 22.42 10.48 -6.50
CA LEU A 141 22.84 9.17 -6.98
C LEU A 141 21.78 8.57 -7.91
N PRO A 142 22.18 7.93 -9.01
CA PRO A 142 21.22 7.36 -9.94
C PRO A 142 20.40 6.26 -9.28
N ALA A 143 19.12 6.19 -9.62
CA ALA A 143 18.25 5.10 -9.17
C ALA A 143 18.87 3.75 -9.55
N TYR A 144 18.96 2.83 -8.59
CA TYR A 144 19.38 1.46 -8.86
C TYR A 144 18.20 0.64 -9.38
N THR A 145 18.50 -0.45 -10.09
CA THR A 145 17.45 -1.36 -10.59
C THR A 145 16.68 -1.95 -9.41
N GLY A 146 15.38 -1.63 -9.35
CA GLY A 146 14.47 -2.14 -8.34
C GLY A 146 13.98 -3.56 -8.62
N ALA A 147 12.79 -3.89 -8.13
CA ALA A 147 12.22 -5.21 -8.29
C ALA A 147 11.86 -5.58 -9.74
N ILE A 148 11.78 -6.89 -10.00
CA ILE A 148 11.27 -7.44 -11.25
C ILE A 148 9.75 -7.60 -11.18
N VAL A 149 9.07 -7.36 -12.29
CA VAL A 149 7.66 -7.69 -12.48
C VAL A 149 7.57 -8.44 -13.80
N ILE A 150 7.04 -9.65 -13.77
CA ILE A 150 6.69 -10.40 -14.96
C ILE A 150 5.32 -9.92 -15.42
N GLU A 151 5.21 -9.59 -16.70
CA GLU A 151 3.93 -9.20 -17.27
C GLU A 151 2.91 -10.32 -17.09
N PRO A 152 1.71 -10.02 -16.59
CA PRO A 152 0.72 -11.04 -16.40
C PRO A 152 0.23 -11.57 -17.75
N LYS A 153 -0.11 -12.86 -17.78
CA LYS A 153 -0.97 -13.40 -18.83
C LYS A 153 -2.35 -12.77 -18.68
N THR A 154 -2.67 -11.80 -19.53
CA THR A 154 -3.94 -11.07 -19.49
C THR A 154 -5.15 -12.00 -19.65
N GLY A 155 -6.22 -11.68 -18.94
CA GLY A 155 -7.51 -12.36 -19.02
C GLY A 155 -7.88 -13.13 -17.76
N LEU A 156 -8.88 -14.00 -17.89
CA LEU A 156 -9.40 -14.81 -16.79
C LEU A 156 -8.60 -16.09 -16.64
N HIS A 157 -8.28 -16.42 -15.39
CA HIS A 157 -7.64 -17.67 -15.01
C HIS A 157 -8.41 -18.31 -13.87
N GLU A 158 -8.45 -19.64 -13.89
CA GLU A 158 -9.04 -20.44 -12.82
C GLU A 158 -7.94 -21.19 -12.07
N ASN A 159 -8.25 -21.59 -10.83
CA ASN A 159 -7.40 -22.41 -9.96
C ASN A 159 -5.99 -21.82 -9.76
N ILE A 160 -5.93 -20.63 -9.17
CA ILE A 160 -4.69 -19.87 -9.01
C ILE A 160 -4.12 -20.15 -7.62
N LEU A 161 -2.91 -20.69 -7.55
CA LEU A 161 -2.14 -20.81 -6.32
C LEU A 161 -1.17 -19.62 -6.22
N VAL A 162 -1.14 -18.98 -5.06
CA VAL A 162 -0.23 -17.86 -4.81
C VAL A 162 0.82 -18.25 -3.79
N PHE A 163 2.08 -18.05 -4.16
CA PHE A 163 3.25 -18.29 -3.32
C PHE A 163 3.99 -16.98 -3.10
N ASP A 164 4.25 -16.62 -1.84
CA ASP A 164 4.90 -15.37 -1.46
C ASP A 164 6.15 -15.65 -0.61
N PHE A 165 7.25 -14.93 -0.84
CA PHE A 165 8.42 -15.06 0.03
C PHE A 165 8.14 -14.50 1.43
N GLN A 166 8.51 -15.26 2.47
CA GLN A 166 8.40 -14.80 3.84
C GLN A 166 9.42 -13.71 4.13
N SER A 167 8.99 -12.44 4.09
CA SER A 167 9.84 -11.28 4.41
C SER A 167 11.14 -11.28 3.56
N LEU A 168 10.98 -11.32 2.23
CA LEU A 168 12.06 -11.54 1.25
C LEU A 168 13.34 -10.72 1.52
N TYR A 169 13.23 -9.40 1.62
CA TYR A 169 14.42 -8.57 1.79
C TYR A 169 15.10 -8.76 3.15
N PRO A 170 14.37 -8.81 4.28
CA PRO A 170 14.98 -9.21 5.55
C PRO A 170 15.74 -10.53 5.51
N THR A 171 15.16 -11.58 4.92
CA THR A 171 15.81 -12.90 4.86
C THR A 171 17.01 -12.91 3.92
N ILE A 172 16.98 -12.13 2.83
CA ILE A 172 18.15 -11.90 1.95
C ILE A 172 19.28 -11.19 2.70
N ILE A 173 18.98 -10.13 3.44
CA ILE A 173 19.98 -9.37 4.21
C ILE A 173 20.70 -10.30 5.19
N VAL A 174 19.95 -11.15 5.90
CA VAL A 174 20.51 -12.10 6.86
C VAL A 174 21.31 -13.20 6.17
N THR A 175 20.75 -13.80 5.12
CA THR A 175 21.34 -14.96 4.40
C THR A 175 22.64 -14.59 3.70
N HIS A 176 22.70 -13.43 3.05
CA HIS A 176 23.89 -12.95 2.35
C HIS A 176 24.77 -12.03 3.20
N ASN A 177 24.45 -11.88 4.49
CA ASN A 177 25.22 -11.06 5.42
C ASN A 177 25.44 -9.62 4.93
N ILE A 178 24.38 -8.99 4.41
CA ILE A 178 24.43 -7.65 3.81
C ILE A 178 24.51 -6.58 4.89
N SER A 179 25.68 -5.93 5.00
CA SER A 179 25.93 -4.84 5.94
C SER A 179 27.05 -3.93 5.38
N PRO A 180 27.10 -2.63 5.72
CA PRO A 180 28.14 -1.73 5.20
C PRO A 180 29.57 -2.23 5.48
N GLU A 181 29.81 -2.80 6.65
CA GLU A 181 31.12 -3.28 7.08
C GLU A 181 31.50 -4.66 6.54
N THR A 182 30.54 -5.42 6.01
CA THR A 182 30.80 -6.73 5.41
C THR A 182 31.00 -6.65 3.90
N LEU A 183 30.70 -5.49 3.30
CA LEU A 183 30.84 -5.21 1.88
C LEU A 183 32.31 -5.26 1.46
N ASN A 184 32.61 -6.04 0.42
CA ASN A 184 33.91 -6.10 -0.25
C ASN A 184 35.11 -6.27 0.71
N CYS A 185 34.95 -7.15 1.72
CA CYS A 185 35.88 -7.38 2.83
C CYS A 185 37.31 -7.88 2.51
N GLY A 186 37.71 -7.96 1.23
CA GLY A 186 39.04 -8.40 0.80
C GLY A 186 39.27 -9.91 0.78
N HIS A 187 38.41 -10.71 1.41
CA HIS A 187 38.53 -12.17 1.40
C HIS A 187 38.16 -12.78 0.04
N THR A 188 39.11 -13.46 -0.61
CA THR A 188 38.91 -14.13 -1.91
C THR A 188 37.75 -15.13 -1.89
N GLU A 189 37.62 -15.90 -0.79
CA GLU A 189 36.53 -16.86 -0.65
C GLU A 189 35.15 -16.20 -0.65
N CYS A 190 35.02 -15.03 0.01
CA CYS A 190 33.75 -14.30 0.07
C CYS A 190 33.35 -13.80 -1.32
N ARG A 191 34.32 -13.35 -2.12
CA ARG A 191 34.10 -12.99 -3.52
C ARG A 191 33.63 -14.17 -4.36
N LEU A 192 34.17 -15.37 -4.13
CA LEU A 192 33.77 -16.55 -4.91
C LEU A 192 32.41 -17.11 -4.50
N LYS A 193 32.09 -17.12 -3.19
CA LYS A 193 30.93 -17.83 -2.65
C LYS A 193 29.71 -16.94 -2.36
N ASN A 194 29.89 -15.64 -2.16
CA ASN A 194 28.82 -14.72 -1.77
C ASN A 194 28.86 -13.41 -2.57
N SER A 195 29.11 -13.55 -3.88
CA SER A 195 28.97 -12.45 -4.84
C SER A 195 27.51 -12.13 -5.12
N VAL A 196 27.24 -10.83 -5.29
CA VAL A 196 25.94 -10.34 -5.74
C VAL A 196 25.71 -10.79 -7.20
N PRO A 197 24.49 -11.18 -7.60
CA PRO A 197 24.23 -11.71 -8.94
C PRO A 197 24.59 -10.77 -10.10
N ASN A 198 24.71 -9.46 -9.86
CA ASN A 198 25.15 -8.47 -10.85
C ASN A 198 26.68 -8.41 -11.00
N GLY A 199 27.44 -9.18 -10.23
CA GLY A 199 28.91 -9.25 -10.27
C GLY A 199 29.65 -8.05 -9.70
N LYS A 200 28.95 -7.03 -9.16
CA LYS A 200 29.59 -5.77 -8.73
C LYS A 200 30.20 -5.84 -7.33
N ASN A 201 29.53 -6.51 -6.40
CA ASN A 201 29.86 -6.51 -4.98
C ASN A 201 29.81 -7.92 -4.40
N TYR A 202 30.39 -8.12 -3.23
CA TYR A 202 30.28 -9.36 -2.45
C TYR A 202 30.28 -9.04 -0.95
N PHE A 203 29.80 -9.97 -0.11
CA PHE A 203 29.71 -9.76 1.33
C PHE A 203 30.46 -10.86 2.11
N CYS A 204 31.03 -10.46 3.25
CA CYS A 204 31.81 -11.32 4.12
C CYS A 204 31.03 -12.57 4.56
N LEU A 205 31.68 -13.73 4.56
CA LEU A 205 31.17 -14.99 5.13
C LEU A 205 31.86 -15.36 6.45
N GLN A 206 32.97 -14.71 6.78
CA GLN A 206 33.79 -15.04 7.95
C GLN A 206 33.35 -14.28 9.21
N GLN A 207 32.79 -13.08 9.06
CA GLN A 207 32.33 -12.25 10.16
C GLN A 207 30.89 -11.81 9.90
N LYS A 208 29.99 -12.08 10.86
CA LYS A 208 28.59 -11.64 10.79
C LYS A 208 28.53 -10.11 10.94
N GLY A 209 27.85 -9.46 10.00
CA GLY A 209 27.60 -8.03 10.03
C GLY A 209 26.60 -7.66 11.12
N PHE A 210 26.69 -6.41 11.58
CA PHE A 210 25.85 -5.83 12.62
C PHE A 210 24.37 -5.85 12.25
N ILE A 211 24.01 -5.39 11.05
CA ILE A 211 22.60 -5.36 10.61
C ILE A 211 22.06 -6.79 10.44
N PRO A 212 22.72 -7.70 9.70
CA PRO A 212 22.30 -9.11 9.60
C PRO A 212 22.13 -9.80 10.96
N LYS A 213 23.05 -9.58 11.91
CA LYS A 213 22.97 -10.17 13.26
C LYS A 213 21.66 -9.79 13.96
N HIS A 214 21.37 -8.50 14.07
CA HIS A 214 20.18 -8.06 14.82
C HIS A 214 18.88 -8.25 14.03
N LEU A 215 18.94 -8.27 12.70
CA LEU A 215 17.78 -8.59 11.89
C LEU A 215 17.40 -10.08 12.02
N GLU A 216 18.39 -10.97 12.13
CA GLU A 216 18.18 -12.40 12.41
C GLU A 216 17.51 -12.62 13.77
N GLU A 217 17.95 -11.89 14.81
CA GLU A 217 17.28 -11.87 16.13
C GLU A 217 15.80 -11.49 15.99
N ILE A 218 15.49 -10.40 15.26
CA ILE A 218 14.11 -9.93 15.04
C ILE A 218 13.27 -10.98 14.32
N ILE A 219 13.82 -11.63 13.27
CA ILE A 219 13.10 -12.65 12.49
C ILE A 219 12.80 -13.87 13.37
N TYR A 220 13.79 -14.34 14.13
CA TYR A 220 13.62 -15.50 15.01
C TYR A 220 12.62 -15.24 16.14
N GLU A 221 12.73 -14.10 16.81
CA GLU A 221 11.76 -13.70 17.84
C GLU A 221 10.35 -13.55 17.26
N ARG A 222 10.21 -12.97 16.06
CA ARG A 222 8.92 -12.86 15.39
C ARG A 222 8.31 -14.24 15.09
N ARG A 223 9.13 -15.22 14.71
CA ARG A 223 8.69 -16.60 14.47
C ARG A 223 8.15 -17.24 15.75
N LYS A 224 8.87 -17.12 16.87
CA LYS A 224 8.42 -17.61 18.19
C LYS A 224 7.06 -17.01 18.57
N VAL A 225 6.95 -15.68 18.50
CA VAL A 225 5.72 -14.97 18.87
C VAL A 225 4.54 -15.39 17.98
N LYS A 226 4.77 -15.63 16.67
CA LYS A 226 3.75 -16.19 15.78
C LYS A 226 3.27 -17.56 16.24
N GLU A 227 4.17 -18.46 16.64
CA GLU A 227 3.79 -19.80 17.14
C GLU A 227 2.99 -19.74 18.45
N GLU A 228 3.33 -18.80 19.34
CA GLU A 228 2.56 -18.55 20.56
C GLU A 228 1.16 -17.98 20.25
N LEU A 229 1.05 -17.09 19.26
CA LEU A 229 -0.22 -16.52 18.82
C LEU A 229 -1.15 -17.53 18.13
N LYS A 230 -0.63 -18.64 17.60
CA LYS A 230 -1.49 -19.75 17.15
C LYS A 230 -2.25 -20.39 18.32
N LYS A 231 -1.73 -20.29 19.53
CA LYS A 231 -2.27 -20.90 20.76
C LYS A 231 -2.97 -19.90 21.68
N SER A 232 -2.75 -18.60 21.48
CA SER A 232 -3.34 -17.54 22.31
C SER A 232 -3.81 -16.35 21.48
N LYS A 233 -4.89 -15.70 21.92
CA LYS A 233 -5.35 -14.42 21.36
C LYS A 233 -4.76 -13.22 22.12
N ASN A 234 -3.53 -13.34 22.64
CA ASN A 234 -2.92 -12.29 23.46
C ASN A 234 -2.62 -11.04 22.62
N VAL A 235 -3.32 -9.95 22.96
CA VAL A 235 -3.20 -8.65 22.27
C VAL A 235 -1.79 -8.07 22.37
N LEU A 236 -1.10 -8.21 23.51
CA LEU A 236 0.26 -7.71 23.68
C LEU A 236 1.24 -8.44 22.76
N LEU A 237 1.12 -9.77 22.66
CA LEU A 237 1.95 -10.56 21.74
C LEU A 237 1.66 -10.22 20.27
N LYS A 238 0.39 -9.99 19.91
CA LYS A 238 0.00 -9.55 18.56
C LYS A 238 0.70 -8.24 18.18
N ASN A 239 0.68 -7.27 19.10
CA ASN A 239 1.30 -5.96 18.88
C ASN A 239 2.83 -6.02 18.89
N TYR A 240 3.42 -6.91 19.67
CA TYR A 240 4.86 -7.19 19.63
C TYR A 240 5.28 -7.82 18.31
N GLN A 241 4.55 -8.84 17.83
CA GLN A 241 4.77 -9.45 16.52
C GLN A 241 4.70 -8.42 15.38
N TYR A 242 3.75 -7.49 15.45
CA TYR A 242 3.60 -6.42 14.47
C TYR A 242 4.78 -5.44 14.51
N SER A 243 5.24 -5.07 15.71
CA SER A 243 6.41 -4.20 15.90
C SER A 243 7.68 -4.80 15.29
N LEU A 244 7.90 -6.10 15.50
CA LEU A 244 9.02 -6.85 14.90
C LEU A 244 8.92 -6.85 13.36
N LYS A 245 7.71 -7.04 12.81
CA LYS A 245 7.45 -6.98 11.36
C LYS A 245 7.80 -5.60 10.79
N ILE A 246 7.41 -4.52 11.47
CA ILE A 246 7.68 -3.14 11.05
C ILE A 246 9.20 -2.91 10.92
N ILE A 247 9.96 -3.19 11.97
CA ILE A 247 11.41 -2.96 11.99
C ILE A 247 12.10 -3.82 10.92
N ALA A 248 11.73 -5.10 10.81
CA ALA A 248 12.32 -5.99 9.83
C ALA A 248 12.12 -5.48 8.40
N ASN A 249 10.87 -5.22 8.00
CA ASN A 249 10.55 -4.81 6.64
C ASN A 249 11.13 -3.43 6.28
N ALA A 250 11.23 -2.51 7.25
CA ALA A 250 11.79 -1.18 7.04
C ALA A 250 13.32 -1.18 6.86
N MET A 251 14.03 -2.22 7.32
CA MET A 251 15.50 -2.30 7.28
C MET A 251 16.07 -2.16 5.86
N TYR A 252 15.44 -2.79 4.87
CA TYR A 252 15.85 -2.68 3.46
C TYR A 252 15.75 -1.23 2.94
N GLY A 253 14.59 -0.59 3.17
CA GLY A 253 14.39 0.80 2.75
C GLY A 253 15.34 1.75 3.47
N TYR A 254 15.65 1.46 4.73
CA TYR A 254 16.56 2.25 5.55
C TYR A 254 18.01 2.25 5.05
N LEU A 255 18.52 1.11 4.54
CA LEU A 255 19.85 1.05 3.89
C LEU A 255 19.94 1.96 2.66
N GLY A 256 18.83 2.16 1.94
CA GLY A 256 18.76 3.06 0.77
C GLY A 256 18.29 4.48 1.08
N TYR A 257 17.98 4.81 2.34
CA TYR A 257 17.46 6.12 2.73
C TYR A 257 18.60 7.14 2.85
N SER A 258 18.61 8.17 2.02
CA SER A 258 19.68 9.19 1.98
C SER A 258 19.97 9.85 3.34
N GLY A 259 18.98 9.94 4.23
CA GLY A 259 19.13 10.50 5.57
C GLY A 259 19.58 9.52 6.67
N SER A 260 19.80 8.23 6.39
CA SER A 260 20.19 7.25 7.42
C SER A 260 21.68 7.31 7.77
N ARG A 261 22.00 6.95 9.02
CA ARG A 261 23.38 6.76 9.52
C ARG A 261 24.08 5.57 8.87
N TRP A 262 23.39 4.45 8.71
CA TRP A 262 23.89 3.25 8.04
C TRP A 262 23.51 3.21 6.54
N PHE A 263 23.50 4.37 5.88
CA PHE A 263 23.26 4.44 4.44
C PHE A 263 24.31 3.61 3.68
N CYS A 264 23.84 2.71 2.84
CA CYS A 264 24.69 1.90 1.96
C CYS A 264 23.88 1.56 0.70
N ARG A 265 24.10 2.35 -0.35
CA ARG A 265 23.40 2.17 -1.64
C ARG A 265 23.73 0.81 -2.25
N GLU A 266 24.98 0.37 -2.13
CA GLU A 266 25.48 -0.92 -2.60
C GLU A 266 24.75 -2.09 -1.91
N CYS A 267 24.47 -1.95 -0.62
CA CYS A 267 23.72 -2.92 0.17
C CYS A 267 22.26 -3.01 -0.31
N ALA A 268 21.62 -1.85 -0.52
CA ALA A 268 20.26 -1.80 -1.05
C ALA A 268 20.16 -2.37 -2.48
N GLU A 269 21.08 -1.99 -3.37
CA GLU A 269 21.16 -2.53 -4.74
C GLU A 269 21.40 -4.04 -4.72
N ALA A 270 22.29 -4.53 -3.86
CA ALA A 270 22.57 -5.95 -3.71
C ALA A 270 21.36 -6.73 -3.24
N CYS A 271 20.64 -6.23 -2.23
CA CYS A 271 19.41 -6.83 -1.74
C CYS A 271 18.35 -6.94 -2.84
N ALA A 272 18.18 -5.87 -3.63
CA ALA A 272 17.28 -5.90 -4.79
C ALA A 272 17.74 -6.89 -5.88
N ALA A 273 19.05 -7.00 -6.11
CA ALA A 273 19.62 -7.94 -7.08
C ALA A 273 19.41 -9.40 -6.67
N PHE A 274 19.65 -9.75 -5.41
CA PHE A 274 19.31 -11.08 -4.87
C PHE A 274 17.82 -11.35 -4.93
N GLY A 275 16.97 -10.36 -4.61
CA GLY A 275 15.52 -10.51 -4.71
C GLY A 275 15.08 -10.91 -6.13
N ARG A 276 15.58 -10.19 -7.15
CA ARG A 276 15.35 -10.55 -8.56
C ARG A 276 15.87 -11.93 -8.90
N TYR A 277 17.06 -12.28 -8.43
CA TYR A 277 17.67 -13.57 -8.70
C TYR A 277 16.85 -14.75 -8.14
N TYR A 278 16.39 -14.65 -6.90
CA TYR A 278 15.63 -15.73 -6.27
C TYR A 278 14.24 -15.89 -6.86
N ILE A 279 13.50 -14.80 -7.11
CA ILE A 279 12.20 -14.94 -7.76
C ILE A 279 12.35 -15.52 -9.17
N THR A 280 13.34 -15.07 -9.95
CA THR A 280 13.63 -15.66 -11.28
C THR A 280 13.94 -17.15 -11.19
N LYS A 281 14.76 -17.58 -10.22
CA LYS A 281 15.03 -19.00 -9.98
C LYS A 281 13.78 -19.80 -9.65
N VAL A 282 12.92 -19.28 -8.77
CA VAL A 282 11.65 -19.92 -8.40
C VAL A 282 10.76 -20.07 -9.64
N ILE A 283 10.65 -19.04 -10.46
CA ILE A 283 9.87 -19.05 -11.70
C ILE A 283 10.43 -20.06 -12.71
N GLU A 284 11.75 -20.11 -12.89
CA GLU A 284 12.41 -21.03 -13.80
C GLU A 284 12.21 -22.48 -13.35
N ASP A 285 12.43 -22.77 -12.06
CA ASP A 285 12.21 -24.11 -11.50
C ASP A 285 10.74 -24.54 -11.66
N ALA A 286 9.80 -23.65 -11.35
CA ALA A 286 8.37 -23.92 -11.55
C ALA A 286 8.04 -24.26 -13.01
N LYS A 287 8.60 -23.50 -13.98
CA LYS A 287 8.42 -23.77 -15.42
C LYS A 287 9.01 -25.13 -15.81
N THR A 288 10.18 -25.52 -15.29
CA THR A 288 10.78 -26.83 -15.58
C THR A 288 9.94 -28.00 -15.07
N LYS A 289 9.16 -27.77 -14.00
CA LYS A 289 8.20 -28.73 -13.44
C LYS A 289 6.86 -28.73 -14.19
N GLY A 290 6.72 -27.93 -15.24
CA GLY A 290 5.53 -27.86 -16.09
C GLY A 290 4.42 -26.96 -15.55
N PHE A 291 4.68 -26.16 -14.51
CA PHE A 291 3.71 -25.22 -14.00
C PHE A 291 3.53 -24.02 -14.94
N GLU A 292 2.28 -23.58 -15.07
CA GLU A 292 1.95 -22.39 -15.81
C GLU A 292 2.00 -21.17 -14.88
N ILE A 293 2.97 -20.27 -15.11
CA ILE A 293 3.04 -19.00 -14.40
C ILE A 293 2.10 -18.00 -15.07
N ILE A 294 1.16 -17.46 -14.30
CA ILE A 294 0.22 -16.42 -14.74
C ILE A 294 0.84 -15.04 -14.55
N TYR A 295 1.42 -14.84 -13.37
CA TYR A 295 1.95 -13.57 -12.92
C TYR A 295 3.05 -13.82 -11.90
N ALA A 296 4.02 -12.91 -11.84
CA ALA A 296 4.98 -12.89 -10.75
C ALA A 296 5.49 -11.47 -10.55
N ASP A 297 5.81 -11.14 -9.31
CA ASP A 297 6.48 -9.90 -8.98
C ASP A 297 7.56 -10.14 -7.92
N THR A 298 8.31 -9.08 -7.61
CA THR A 298 9.27 -8.93 -6.50
C THR A 298 9.39 -10.11 -5.55
N ASP A 299 8.29 -10.47 -4.88
CA ASP A 299 8.21 -11.44 -3.81
C ASP A 299 7.07 -12.46 -3.97
N SER A 300 6.31 -12.44 -5.08
CA SER A 300 5.16 -13.33 -5.27
C SER A 300 5.15 -14.05 -6.63
N CYS A 301 4.65 -15.28 -6.65
CA CYS A 301 4.52 -16.12 -7.84
C CYS A 301 3.12 -16.75 -7.91
N PHE A 302 2.45 -16.57 -9.05
CA PHE A 302 1.08 -17.02 -9.28
C PHE A 302 1.09 -18.17 -10.28
N ILE A 303 0.68 -19.35 -9.81
CA ILE A 303 0.69 -20.59 -10.57
C ILE A 303 -0.75 -20.99 -10.92
N LYS A 304 -1.01 -21.27 -12.20
CA LYS A 304 -2.27 -21.88 -12.65
C LYS A 304 -2.21 -23.39 -12.46
N ALA A 305 -3.17 -23.95 -11.73
CA ALA A 305 -3.41 -25.38 -11.71
C ALA A 305 -4.48 -25.77 -12.75
N LYS A 306 -4.24 -26.83 -13.53
CA LYS A 306 -5.24 -27.34 -14.48
C LYS A 306 -6.37 -28.08 -13.77
N ASP A 307 -6.03 -28.77 -12.69
CA ASP A 307 -6.92 -29.60 -11.89
C ASP A 307 -6.43 -29.68 -10.44
N ARG A 308 -7.21 -30.34 -9.59
CA ARG A 308 -6.87 -30.56 -8.18
C ARG A 308 -5.54 -31.31 -8.00
N LYS A 309 -5.19 -32.21 -8.92
CA LYS A 309 -3.93 -32.96 -8.89
C LYS A 309 -2.73 -32.04 -9.15
N SER A 310 -2.87 -31.10 -10.08
CA SER A 310 -1.86 -30.09 -10.41
C SER A 310 -1.67 -29.12 -9.25
N ALA A 311 -2.76 -28.71 -8.60
CA ALA A 311 -2.69 -27.90 -7.38
C ALA A 311 -1.92 -28.62 -6.26
N GLN A 312 -2.22 -29.90 -6.02
CA GLN A 312 -1.48 -30.69 -5.03
C GLN A 312 0.00 -30.88 -5.42
N THR A 313 0.30 -31.02 -6.70
CA THR A 313 1.69 -31.08 -7.20
C THR A 313 2.43 -29.76 -6.96
N ALA A 314 1.77 -28.61 -7.16
CA ALA A 314 2.34 -27.30 -6.87
C ALA A 314 2.60 -27.10 -5.36
N ILE A 315 1.71 -27.58 -4.50
CA ILE A 315 1.90 -27.58 -3.04
C ILE A 315 3.06 -28.50 -2.64
N LYS A 316 3.28 -29.64 -3.32
CA LYS A 316 4.45 -30.49 -3.06
C LYS A 316 5.76 -29.86 -3.56
N TRP A 317 5.70 -29.20 -4.71
CA TRP A 317 6.84 -28.47 -5.27
C TRP A 317 7.33 -27.36 -4.35
N HIS A 318 6.44 -26.73 -3.58
CA HIS A 318 6.81 -25.75 -2.56
C HIS A 318 7.87 -26.28 -1.58
N ASP A 319 7.75 -27.54 -1.13
CA ASP A 319 8.74 -28.12 -0.22
C ASP A 319 10.08 -28.34 -0.95
N GLU A 320 10.03 -28.85 -2.20
CA GLU A 320 11.21 -29.08 -3.04
C GLU A 320 11.99 -27.78 -3.36
N ILE A 321 11.29 -26.66 -3.62
CA ILE A 321 11.94 -25.39 -3.93
C ILE A 321 12.54 -24.75 -2.68
N ASN A 322 11.89 -24.89 -1.52
CA ASN A 322 12.41 -24.40 -0.24
C ASN A 322 13.71 -25.10 0.17
N GLU A 323 13.88 -26.39 -0.14
CA GLU A 323 15.16 -27.11 0.07
C GLU A 323 16.32 -26.55 -0.78
N LYS A 324 16.01 -25.89 -1.91
CA LYS A 324 17.00 -25.28 -2.81
C LYS A 324 17.31 -23.82 -2.46
N LEU A 325 16.48 -23.17 -1.66
CA LEU A 325 16.67 -21.78 -1.25
C LEU A 325 17.71 -21.72 -0.12
N PRO A 326 18.64 -20.75 -0.15
CA PRO A 326 19.71 -20.71 0.83
C PRO A 326 19.27 -20.05 2.13
N GLY A 327 19.93 -20.45 3.22
CA GLY A 327 19.81 -19.82 4.53
C GLY A 327 18.39 -19.87 5.07
N ILE A 328 17.82 -18.69 5.33
CA ILE A 328 16.47 -18.55 5.91
C ILE A 328 15.47 -17.97 4.90
N ILE A 329 15.82 -17.97 3.61
CA ILE A 329 14.90 -17.56 2.55
C ILE A 329 13.89 -18.68 2.36
N GLU A 330 12.60 -18.34 2.49
CA GLU A 330 11.50 -19.28 2.43
C GLU A 330 10.39 -18.71 1.54
N LEU A 331 9.90 -19.52 0.62
CA LEU A 331 8.69 -19.28 -0.14
C LEU A 331 7.52 -19.91 0.63
N GLU A 332 6.50 -19.15 0.98
CA GLU A 332 5.29 -19.64 1.64
C GLU A 332 4.16 -19.83 0.63
N TYR A 333 3.40 -20.91 0.77
CA TYR A 333 2.08 -21.01 0.16
C TYR A 333 1.10 -20.05 0.86
N ARG A 334 0.60 -19.04 0.14
CA ARG A 334 -0.30 -18.03 0.70
C ARG A 334 -1.75 -18.50 0.67
N ASP A 335 -2.29 -18.69 -0.54
CA ASP A 335 -3.70 -19.00 -0.71
C ASP A 335 -4.04 -19.57 -2.10
N PHE A 336 -5.25 -20.09 -2.22
CA PHE A 336 -5.87 -20.56 -3.45
C PHE A 336 -7.05 -19.65 -3.83
N TYR A 337 -7.08 -19.23 -5.09
CA TYR A 337 -8.16 -18.43 -5.65
C TYR A 337 -8.84 -19.19 -6.80
N PRO A 338 -10.14 -19.52 -6.68
CA PRO A 338 -10.88 -20.19 -7.74
C PRO A 338 -10.83 -19.46 -9.09
N VAL A 339 -10.92 -18.13 -9.08
CA VAL A 339 -10.93 -17.29 -10.29
C VAL A 339 -10.13 -16.01 -10.04
N GLY A 340 -9.39 -15.57 -11.05
CA GLY A 340 -8.73 -14.26 -11.05
C GLY A 340 -8.69 -13.64 -12.44
N LEU A 341 -8.75 -12.31 -12.48
CA LEU A 341 -8.58 -11.52 -13.67
C LEU A 341 -7.25 -10.76 -13.59
N PHE A 342 -6.46 -10.84 -14.64
CA PHE A 342 -5.22 -10.08 -14.78
C PHE A 342 -5.30 -9.17 -15.99
N VAL A 343 -4.79 -7.94 -15.83
CA VAL A 343 -4.81 -6.93 -16.87
C VAL A 343 -3.40 -6.39 -17.07
N ALA A 344 -2.85 -6.55 -18.27
CA ALA A 344 -1.59 -5.92 -18.63
C ALA A 344 -1.73 -4.39 -18.67
N ARG A 345 -0.66 -3.70 -18.29
CA ARG A 345 -0.55 -2.25 -18.44
C ARG A 345 -0.21 -1.93 -19.90
N LYS A 346 -0.90 -0.97 -20.52
CA LYS A 346 -0.48 -0.43 -21.83
C LYS A 346 0.79 0.40 -21.67
N ALA A 347 1.70 0.34 -22.65
CA ALA A 347 3.05 0.94 -22.56
C ALA A 347 3.05 2.45 -22.28
N ASP A 348 2.00 3.15 -22.69
CA ASP A 348 1.78 4.60 -22.58
C ASP A 348 1.01 5.03 -21.30
N GLU A 349 0.36 4.10 -20.61
CA GLU A 349 -0.39 4.43 -19.39
C GLU A 349 0.54 4.78 -18.24
N LYS A 350 0.27 5.87 -17.52
CA LYS A 350 0.89 6.18 -16.21
C LYS A 350 0.08 5.51 -15.08
N GLY A 351 0.72 4.76 -14.18
CA GLY A 351 0.02 4.14 -13.04
C GLY A 351 0.68 2.85 -12.53
N ALA A 352 -0.06 2.10 -11.69
CA ALA A 352 0.42 0.88 -11.05
C ALA A 352 0.93 -0.15 -12.10
N LYS A 353 2.08 -0.76 -11.83
CA LYS A 353 2.69 -1.81 -12.68
C LYS A 353 1.99 -3.17 -12.54
N LYS A 354 1.11 -3.34 -11.56
CA LYS A 354 0.46 -4.59 -11.19
C LYS A 354 -1.05 -4.35 -11.20
N ARG A 355 -1.85 -5.08 -11.99
CA ARG A 355 -3.31 -4.99 -11.99
C ARG A 355 -3.96 -6.36 -12.06
N TYR A 356 -4.63 -6.73 -10.98
CA TYR A 356 -5.36 -7.99 -10.90
C TYR A 356 -6.48 -7.93 -9.86
N ALA A 357 -7.45 -8.81 -10.01
CA ALA A 357 -8.52 -9.03 -9.05
C ALA A 357 -8.68 -10.54 -8.86
N LEU A 358 -8.69 -11.01 -7.61
CA LEU A 358 -8.82 -12.43 -7.26
C LEU A 358 -10.10 -12.63 -6.45
N LEU A 359 -10.81 -13.72 -6.72
CA LEU A 359 -11.95 -14.16 -5.93
C LEU A 359 -11.47 -15.25 -4.97
N ALA A 360 -11.58 -15.00 -3.67
CA ALA A 360 -11.29 -15.98 -2.62
C ALA A 360 -12.45 -16.98 -2.45
N GLU A 361 -12.20 -18.12 -1.81
CA GLU A 361 -13.21 -19.17 -1.60
C GLU A 361 -14.40 -18.71 -0.72
N ASP A 362 -14.18 -17.71 0.15
CA ASP A 362 -15.21 -17.10 0.98
C ASP A 362 -16.07 -16.06 0.23
N GLY A 363 -15.79 -15.83 -1.06
CA GLY A 363 -16.48 -14.86 -1.91
C GLY A 363 -15.91 -13.44 -1.87
N ASN A 364 -14.87 -13.19 -1.07
CA ASN A 364 -14.23 -11.88 -1.01
C ASN A 364 -13.36 -11.60 -2.24
N LEU A 365 -13.36 -10.33 -2.67
CA LEU A 365 -12.53 -9.86 -3.78
C LEU A 365 -11.26 -9.18 -3.28
N GLU A 366 -10.10 -9.70 -3.70
CA GLU A 366 -8.81 -9.03 -3.55
C GLU A 366 -8.46 -8.25 -4.81
N ILE A 367 -8.52 -6.93 -4.73
CA ILE A 367 -8.29 -6.04 -5.87
C ILE A 367 -6.96 -5.28 -5.69
N ARG A 368 -6.08 -5.34 -6.70
CA ARG A 368 -4.78 -4.67 -6.69
C ARG A 368 -4.57 -3.84 -7.95
N GLY A 369 -4.18 -2.57 -7.76
CA GLY A 369 -3.76 -1.65 -8.84
C GLY A 369 -4.86 -1.06 -9.71
N PHE A 370 -6.12 -1.40 -9.43
CA PHE A 370 -7.32 -0.77 -9.99
C PHE A 370 -7.69 0.52 -9.22
N GLU A 371 -8.60 1.31 -9.77
CA GLU A 371 -9.07 2.59 -9.25
C GLU A 371 -9.95 2.47 -8.01
N THR A 372 -10.54 1.30 -7.77
CA THR A 372 -11.29 1.00 -6.54
C THR A 372 -10.56 1.41 -5.27
N VAL A 373 -9.23 1.42 -5.30
CA VAL A 373 -8.35 1.76 -4.16
C VAL A 373 -7.58 3.07 -4.35
N ARG A 374 -8.03 3.99 -5.22
CA ARG A 374 -7.33 5.27 -5.50
C ARG A 374 -8.08 6.52 -5.05
N ARG A 375 -7.38 7.49 -4.45
CA ARG A 375 -7.97 8.73 -3.87
C ARG A 375 -8.61 9.63 -4.90
N ASP A 376 -7.95 9.72 -6.05
CA ASP A 376 -8.23 10.65 -7.13
C ASP A 376 -9.43 10.24 -8.02
N TRP A 377 -10.19 9.22 -7.61
CA TRP A 377 -11.37 8.73 -8.29
C TRP A 377 -12.61 8.91 -7.42
N CYS A 378 -13.73 9.32 -8.03
CA CYS A 378 -14.99 9.45 -7.32
C CYS A 378 -15.53 8.09 -6.87
N ASP A 379 -16.32 8.12 -5.80
CA ASP A 379 -16.87 6.91 -5.17
C ASP A 379 -17.75 6.10 -6.14
N LEU A 380 -18.45 6.78 -7.07
CA LEU A 380 -19.22 6.13 -8.13
C LEU A 380 -18.33 5.31 -9.06
N ALA A 381 -17.18 5.84 -9.49
CA ALA A 381 -16.28 5.10 -10.38
C ALA A 381 -15.70 3.87 -9.68
N LYS A 382 -15.36 3.99 -8.39
CA LYS A 382 -14.92 2.85 -7.56
C LYS A 382 -16.00 1.78 -7.46
N LYS A 383 -17.24 2.18 -7.16
CA LYS A 383 -18.40 1.29 -7.10
C LYS A 383 -18.68 0.60 -8.42
N VAL A 384 -18.61 1.33 -9.53
CA VAL A 384 -18.79 0.77 -10.87
C VAL A 384 -17.74 -0.29 -11.15
N GLN A 385 -16.47 0.02 -10.92
CA GLN A 385 -15.38 -0.91 -11.18
C GLN A 385 -15.45 -2.15 -10.29
N HIS A 386 -15.76 -1.98 -9.01
CA HIS A 386 -15.94 -3.11 -8.09
C HIS A 386 -17.08 -4.03 -8.53
N GLU A 387 -18.23 -3.47 -8.90
CA GLU A 387 -19.39 -4.28 -9.32
C GLU A 387 -19.15 -4.97 -10.67
N VAL A 388 -18.49 -4.29 -11.62
CA VAL A 388 -18.06 -4.91 -12.88
C VAL A 388 -17.13 -6.09 -12.60
N LEU A 389 -16.14 -5.95 -11.70
CA LEU A 389 -15.27 -7.05 -11.29
C LEU A 389 -16.06 -8.19 -10.63
N ARG A 390 -17.01 -7.88 -9.75
CA ARG A 390 -17.86 -8.88 -9.10
C ARG A 390 -18.67 -9.68 -10.11
N ILE A 391 -19.35 -9.00 -11.03
CA ILE A 391 -20.16 -9.66 -12.07
C ILE A 391 -19.27 -10.58 -12.93
N ILE A 392 -18.07 -10.13 -13.30
CA ILE A 392 -17.14 -10.93 -14.11
C ILE A 392 -16.59 -12.14 -13.36
N LEU A 393 -16.14 -11.96 -12.11
CA LEU A 393 -15.45 -13.01 -11.36
C LEU A 393 -16.41 -14.01 -10.71
N VAL A 394 -17.55 -13.53 -10.20
CA VAL A 394 -18.54 -14.35 -9.48
C VAL A 394 -19.58 -14.90 -10.43
N GLU A 395 -20.21 -14.03 -11.23
CA GLU A 395 -21.35 -14.41 -12.07
C GLU A 395 -20.94 -14.89 -13.45
N LYS A 396 -19.69 -14.61 -13.85
CA LYS A 396 -19.15 -15.01 -15.15
C LYS A 396 -20.03 -14.50 -16.31
N ASP A 397 -20.51 -13.25 -16.23
CA ASP A 397 -21.41 -12.64 -17.22
C ASP A 397 -20.89 -11.29 -17.73
N LEU A 398 -20.22 -11.32 -18.89
CA LEU A 398 -19.69 -10.12 -19.55
C LEU A 398 -20.80 -9.16 -20.02
N ASN A 399 -21.91 -9.69 -20.50
CA ASN A 399 -23.00 -8.87 -21.04
C ASN A 399 -23.70 -8.11 -19.90
N LYS A 400 -23.90 -8.77 -18.76
CA LYS A 400 -24.42 -8.13 -17.55
C LYS A 400 -23.47 -7.04 -17.04
N ALA A 401 -22.16 -7.28 -17.05
CA ALA A 401 -21.17 -6.28 -16.66
C ALA A 401 -21.20 -5.05 -17.58
N ILE A 402 -21.25 -5.26 -18.90
CA ILE A 402 -21.38 -4.18 -19.90
C ILE A 402 -22.70 -3.42 -19.71
N LYS A 403 -23.81 -4.15 -19.52
CA LYS A 403 -25.13 -3.56 -19.31
C LYS A 403 -25.14 -2.67 -18.06
N TYR A 404 -24.60 -3.16 -16.95
CA TYR A 404 -24.48 -2.39 -15.71
C TYR A 404 -23.67 -1.11 -15.89
N ALA A 405 -22.51 -1.18 -16.56
CA ALA A 405 -21.70 0.01 -16.86
C ALA A 405 -22.46 1.04 -17.71
N LYS A 406 -23.21 0.59 -18.74
CA LYS A 406 -24.06 1.46 -19.58
C LYS A 406 -25.18 2.11 -18.77
N GLU A 407 -25.84 1.37 -17.87
CA GLU A 407 -26.89 1.90 -17.00
C GLU A 407 -26.37 3.00 -16.07
N GLU A 408 -25.18 2.82 -15.47
CA GLU A 408 -24.57 3.85 -14.62
C GLU A 408 -24.13 5.08 -15.43
N ILE A 409 -23.62 4.91 -16.64
CA ILE A 409 -23.32 6.02 -17.57
C ILE A 409 -24.59 6.81 -17.88
N GLU A 410 -25.71 6.14 -18.19
CA GLU A 410 -26.99 6.82 -18.48
C GLU A 410 -27.58 7.52 -17.24
N LYS A 411 -27.40 6.96 -16.04
CA LYS A 411 -27.77 7.66 -14.78
C LYS A 411 -26.99 8.97 -14.62
N VAL A 412 -25.69 8.96 -14.91
CA VAL A 412 -24.84 10.17 -14.85
C VAL A 412 -25.23 11.16 -15.93
N LYS A 413 -25.44 10.69 -17.16
CA LYS A 413 -25.86 11.52 -18.30
C LYS A 413 -27.21 12.22 -18.05
N SER A 414 -28.15 11.51 -17.42
CA SER A 414 -29.49 12.02 -17.12
C SER A 414 -29.59 12.90 -15.87
N GLY A 415 -28.46 13.22 -15.20
CA GLY A 415 -28.47 14.07 -14.01
C GLY A 415 -28.92 13.38 -12.72
N LYS A 416 -29.10 12.04 -12.74
CA LYS A 416 -29.68 11.25 -11.64
C LYS A 416 -28.63 10.68 -10.68
N ALA A 417 -27.34 10.86 -10.96
CA ALA A 417 -26.28 10.41 -10.07
C ALA A 417 -26.31 11.20 -8.75
N LYS A 418 -26.09 10.50 -7.64
CA LYS A 418 -26.02 11.15 -6.32
C LYS A 418 -24.74 11.96 -6.24
N VAL A 419 -24.87 13.25 -5.93
CA VAL A 419 -23.73 14.18 -5.83
C VAL A 419 -22.64 13.66 -4.89
N ASN A 420 -23.02 13.05 -3.76
CA ASN A 420 -22.07 12.50 -2.80
C ASN A 420 -21.21 11.36 -3.38
N GLU A 421 -21.69 10.61 -4.37
CA GLU A 421 -20.90 9.57 -5.06
C GLU A 421 -19.96 10.19 -6.13
N LEU A 422 -20.09 11.47 -6.44
CA LEU A 422 -19.29 12.18 -7.45
C LEU A 422 -18.13 13.00 -6.85
N ILE A 423 -18.02 13.05 -5.53
CA ILE A 423 -16.95 13.79 -4.83
C ILE A 423 -15.60 13.16 -5.14
N ILE A 424 -14.63 13.98 -5.55
CA ILE A 424 -13.23 13.60 -5.73
C ILE A 424 -12.43 14.16 -4.56
N ARG A 425 -11.55 13.34 -3.99
CA ARG A 425 -10.74 13.69 -2.82
C ARG A 425 -9.27 13.71 -3.21
N THR A 426 -8.55 14.77 -2.88
CA THR A 426 -7.11 14.85 -3.17
C THR A 426 -6.38 15.62 -2.09
N GLN A 427 -5.27 15.07 -1.61
CA GLN A 427 -4.45 15.70 -0.58
C GLN A 427 -3.56 16.79 -1.17
N LEU A 428 -3.45 17.92 -0.47
CA LEU A 428 -2.40 18.90 -0.72
C LEU A 428 -1.07 18.37 -0.19
N THR A 429 -0.10 18.19 -1.07
CA THR A 429 1.25 17.69 -0.76
C THR A 429 2.26 18.82 -0.48
N SER A 430 1.84 20.07 -0.64
CA SER A 430 2.69 21.25 -0.45
C SER A 430 1.82 22.47 -0.18
N SER A 431 2.44 23.57 0.23
CA SER A 431 1.76 24.87 0.26
C SER A 431 1.24 25.29 -1.12
N LEU A 432 0.12 26.02 -1.18
CA LEU A 432 -0.51 26.44 -2.44
C LEU A 432 0.42 27.24 -3.37
N THR A 433 1.40 27.96 -2.80
CA THR A 433 2.39 28.75 -3.56
C THR A 433 3.53 27.92 -4.13
N SER A 434 3.73 26.70 -3.63
CA SER A 434 4.83 25.81 -4.05
C SER A 434 4.47 24.94 -5.26
N TYR A 435 3.19 24.88 -5.65
CA TYR A 435 2.73 24.09 -6.79
C TYR A 435 3.17 24.70 -8.12
N LYS A 436 3.97 23.96 -8.88
CA LYS A 436 4.34 24.33 -10.27
C LYS A 436 3.18 24.17 -11.25
N GLN A 437 2.30 23.20 -11.01
CA GLN A 437 1.11 22.92 -11.83
C GLN A 437 -0.16 23.02 -10.98
N ILE A 438 -1.12 23.83 -11.43
CA ILE A 438 -2.37 24.05 -10.72
C ILE A 438 -3.39 22.99 -11.17
N GLY A 439 -3.46 21.90 -10.42
CA GLY A 439 -4.47 20.87 -10.60
C GLY A 439 -5.85 21.25 -10.04
N PRO A 440 -6.88 20.41 -10.28
CA PRO A 440 -8.24 20.64 -9.79
C PRO A 440 -8.33 20.87 -8.28
N HIS A 441 -7.69 20.01 -7.49
CA HIS A 441 -7.63 20.13 -6.03
C HIS A 441 -6.96 21.42 -5.56
N VAL A 442 -5.88 21.86 -6.23
CA VAL A 442 -5.21 23.13 -5.92
C VAL A 442 -6.13 24.32 -6.20
N LYS A 443 -6.84 24.29 -7.35
CA LYS A 443 -7.79 25.36 -7.70
C LYS A 443 -8.98 25.40 -6.75
N ALA A 444 -9.54 24.25 -6.38
CA ALA A 444 -10.59 24.15 -5.38
C ALA A 444 -10.13 24.69 -4.01
N ALA A 445 -8.92 24.33 -3.58
CA ALA A 445 -8.33 24.88 -2.36
C ALA A 445 -8.10 26.41 -2.43
N MET A 446 -7.73 26.95 -3.59
CA MET A 446 -7.63 28.40 -3.80
C MET A 446 -9.00 29.08 -3.65
N LYS A 447 -10.08 28.48 -4.17
CA LYS A 447 -11.46 28.99 -3.98
C LYS A 447 -11.86 28.98 -2.50
N LEU A 448 -11.55 27.90 -1.76
CA LEU A 448 -11.77 27.83 -0.32
C LEU A 448 -11.00 28.91 0.45
N LYS A 449 -9.72 29.13 0.09
CA LYS A 449 -8.90 30.20 0.67
C LYS A 449 -9.48 31.59 0.40
N GLN A 450 -9.99 31.83 -0.82
CA GLN A 450 -10.67 33.08 -1.17
C GLN A 450 -11.98 33.27 -0.39
N ALA A 451 -12.67 32.17 -0.07
CA ALA A 451 -13.83 32.17 0.82
C ALA A 451 -13.48 32.32 2.31
N GLY A 452 -12.19 32.55 2.64
CA GLY A 452 -11.72 32.79 4.00
C GLY A 452 -11.42 31.53 4.81
N MET A 453 -11.41 30.35 4.18
CA MET A 453 -11.01 29.11 4.86
C MET A 453 -9.49 29.00 4.99
N GLN A 454 -9.04 28.49 6.13
CA GLN A 454 -7.62 28.24 6.35
C GLN A 454 -7.23 26.94 5.62
N ILE A 455 -6.22 27.02 4.75
CA ILE A 455 -5.72 25.88 3.98
C ILE A 455 -4.29 25.58 4.39
N THR A 456 -4.02 24.32 4.73
CA THR A 456 -2.70 23.83 5.13
C THR A 456 -2.24 22.69 4.24
N GLU A 457 -0.92 22.48 4.20
CA GLU A 457 -0.35 21.26 3.63
C GLU A 457 -0.87 20.02 4.39
N GLY A 458 -1.05 18.92 3.67
CA GLY A 458 -1.65 17.69 4.17
C GLY A 458 -3.18 17.67 4.15
N MET A 459 -3.85 18.82 3.94
CA MET A 459 -5.31 18.91 3.92
C MET A 459 -5.88 18.16 2.70
N ILE A 460 -6.96 17.40 2.92
CA ILE A 460 -7.71 16.75 1.86
C ILE A 460 -8.74 17.72 1.32
N ILE A 461 -8.71 17.94 0.01
CA ILE A 461 -9.63 18.80 -0.69
C ILE A 461 -10.67 17.94 -1.38
N GLU A 462 -11.93 18.17 -1.04
CA GLU A 462 -13.07 17.52 -1.65
C GLU A 462 -13.69 18.47 -2.68
N TYR A 463 -13.88 18.00 -3.91
CA TYR A 463 -14.43 18.82 -4.97
C TYR A 463 -15.25 18.02 -5.97
N ILE A 464 -16.13 18.73 -6.69
CA ILE A 464 -16.97 18.21 -7.76
C ILE A 464 -16.62 19.00 -9.03
N VAL A 465 -16.52 18.31 -10.16
CA VAL A 465 -16.31 18.99 -11.44
C VAL A 465 -17.66 19.40 -12.03
N VAL A 466 -17.88 20.71 -12.13
CA VAL A 466 -19.14 21.29 -12.61
C VAL A 466 -19.08 21.61 -14.10
N LYS A 467 -20.23 21.70 -14.75
CA LYS A 467 -20.32 22.12 -16.15
C LYS A 467 -19.94 23.60 -16.27
N GLY A 468 -19.07 23.94 -17.22
CA GLY A 468 -18.60 25.32 -17.38
C GLY A 468 -17.57 25.48 -18.49
N LYS A 469 -17.08 26.72 -18.67
CA LYS A 469 -15.96 27.04 -19.56
C LYS A 469 -14.63 26.91 -18.82
N GLY A 470 -13.54 26.75 -19.56
CA GLY A 470 -12.18 26.67 -19.02
C GLY A 470 -11.69 25.25 -18.79
N SER A 471 -10.56 25.14 -18.08
CA SER A 471 -9.92 23.85 -17.80
C SER A 471 -10.73 23.03 -16.78
N ILE A 472 -10.44 21.73 -16.66
CA ILE A 472 -11.00 20.90 -15.57
C ILE A 472 -10.70 21.54 -14.21
N SER A 473 -9.51 22.13 -14.04
CA SER A 473 -9.14 22.80 -12.80
C SER A 473 -10.06 23.97 -12.48
N ASP A 474 -10.38 24.83 -13.45
CA ASP A 474 -11.27 25.98 -13.23
C ASP A 474 -12.70 25.56 -12.85
N ARG A 475 -13.11 24.41 -13.37
CA ARG A 475 -14.42 23.78 -13.15
C ARG A 475 -14.49 22.90 -11.90
N ALA A 476 -13.40 22.77 -11.16
CA ALA A 476 -13.40 22.07 -9.87
C ALA A 476 -13.99 22.99 -8.79
N GLU A 477 -15.16 22.64 -8.29
CA GLU A 477 -15.86 23.38 -7.23
C GLU A 477 -15.70 22.63 -5.91
N PRO A 478 -15.15 23.25 -4.85
CA PRO A 478 -15.06 22.60 -3.55
C PRO A 478 -16.46 22.33 -2.99
N VAL A 479 -16.63 21.21 -2.30
CA VAL A 479 -17.95 20.75 -1.79
C VAL A 479 -18.64 21.82 -0.95
N GLU A 480 -17.87 22.59 -0.17
CA GLU A 480 -18.37 23.64 0.71
C GLU A 480 -18.93 24.86 -0.01
N LEU A 481 -18.54 25.08 -1.27
CA LEU A 481 -19.03 26.19 -2.12
C LEU A 481 -19.94 25.70 -3.25
N TYR A 482 -20.18 24.39 -3.33
CA TYR A 482 -20.94 23.76 -4.40
C TYR A 482 -22.42 24.20 -4.39
N LYS A 483 -22.91 24.67 -5.54
CA LYS A 483 -24.27 25.22 -5.71
C LYS A 483 -25.22 24.34 -6.51
N GLY A 484 -24.79 23.13 -6.88
CA GLY A 484 -25.58 22.20 -7.69
C GLY A 484 -25.12 22.07 -9.14
N GLY A 485 -25.49 20.95 -9.75
CA GLY A 485 -25.09 20.55 -11.10
C GLY A 485 -23.67 20.00 -11.18
N TYR A 486 -23.45 18.98 -12.00
CA TYR A 486 -22.13 18.43 -12.30
C TYR A 486 -21.91 18.40 -13.82
N ASP A 487 -20.69 18.11 -14.29
CA ASP A 487 -20.41 17.86 -15.70
C ASP A 487 -20.51 16.37 -16.04
N PRO A 488 -21.61 15.89 -16.67
CA PRO A 488 -21.75 14.47 -16.97
C PRO A 488 -20.67 13.95 -17.91
N GLU A 489 -20.23 14.75 -18.89
CA GLU A 489 -19.21 14.34 -19.86
C GLU A 489 -17.87 14.09 -19.19
N TYR A 490 -17.49 14.93 -18.23
CA TYR A 490 -16.28 14.69 -17.44
C TYR A 490 -16.38 13.39 -16.64
N TYR A 491 -17.47 13.18 -15.89
CA TYR A 491 -17.59 11.98 -15.06
C TYR A 491 -17.69 10.70 -15.92
N ILE A 492 -18.35 10.75 -17.06
CA ILE A 492 -18.41 9.60 -17.98
C ILE A 492 -17.01 9.32 -18.53
N ASN A 493 -16.37 10.30 -19.18
CA ASN A 493 -15.15 10.07 -19.96
C ASN A 493 -13.87 10.00 -19.12
N ASN A 494 -13.84 10.61 -17.94
CA ASN A 494 -12.64 10.69 -17.09
C ASN A 494 -12.73 9.87 -15.80
N GLN A 495 -13.90 9.31 -15.45
CA GLN A 495 -14.09 8.55 -14.21
C GLN A 495 -14.78 7.20 -14.44
N ILE A 496 -16.00 7.16 -14.97
CA ILE A 496 -16.80 5.92 -14.98
C ILE A 496 -16.36 4.99 -16.11
N LEU A 497 -16.31 5.51 -17.34
CA LEU A 497 -15.96 4.72 -18.52
C LEU A 497 -14.53 4.18 -18.42
N PRO A 498 -13.49 4.96 -18.04
CA PRO A 498 -12.16 4.42 -17.86
C PRO A 498 -12.09 3.31 -16.79
N ALA A 499 -12.78 3.49 -15.65
CA ALA A 499 -12.76 2.51 -14.57
C ALA A 499 -13.39 1.17 -14.99
N ALA A 500 -14.50 1.21 -15.74
CA ALA A 500 -15.12 0.02 -16.31
C ALA A 500 -14.25 -0.60 -17.42
N LEU A 501 -13.76 0.20 -18.38
CA LEU A 501 -12.97 -0.28 -19.51
C LEU A 501 -11.66 -0.93 -19.09
N ARG A 502 -11.02 -0.46 -18.01
CA ARG A 502 -9.80 -1.14 -17.54
C ARG A 502 -10.01 -2.59 -17.15
N VAL A 503 -11.23 -2.96 -16.77
CA VAL A 503 -11.63 -4.36 -16.54
C VAL A 503 -12.04 -5.01 -17.85
N LEU A 504 -12.93 -4.34 -18.59
CA LEU A 504 -13.58 -4.91 -19.78
C LEU A 504 -12.65 -5.06 -20.99
N GLN A 505 -11.57 -4.28 -21.08
CA GLN A 505 -10.57 -4.38 -22.15
C GLN A 505 -9.82 -5.73 -22.12
N ALA A 506 -9.79 -6.43 -20.98
CA ALA A 506 -9.27 -7.80 -20.93
C ALA A 506 -10.12 -8.79 -21.77
N PHE A 507 -11.30 -8.37 -22.21
CA PHE A 507 -12.26 -9.13 -23.00
C PHE A 507 -12.57 -8.46 -24.34
N ASP A 508 -11.63 -7.67 -24.88
CA ASP A 508 -11.74 -7.00 -26.19
C ASP A 508 -12.97 -6.06 -26.32
N VAL A 509 -13.44 -5.50 -25.21
CA VAL A 509 -14.49 -4.47 -25.20
C VAL A 509 -13.89 -3.11 -25.56
N LYS A 510 -14.49 -2.45 -26.55
CA LYS A 510 -14.12 -1.13 -27.08
C LYS A 510 -14.68 0.01 -26.22
N GLU A 511 -14.24 1.23 -26.51
CA GLU A 511 -14.60 2.44 -25.76
C GLU A 511 -16.11 2.77 -25.78
N ASP A 512 -16.81 2.36 -26.83
CA ASP A 512 -18.27 2.45 -26.93
C ASP A 512 -19.01 1.34 -26.15
N LEU A 513 -18.27 0.56 -25.37
CA LEU A 513 -18.74 -0.62 -24.64
C LEU A 513 -19.42 -1.63 -25.59
N SER A 514 -18.88 -1.76 -26.80
CA SER A 514 -19.18 -2.82 -27.76
C SER A 514 -18.07 -3.88 -27.80
N LEU A 515 -18.38 -5.09 -28.24
CA LEU A 515 -17.39 -6.15 -28.43
C LEU A 515 -16.64 -5.94 -29.74
N ALA A 516 -15.30 -5.99 -29.72
CA ALA A 516 -14.48 -5.87 -30.93
C ALA A 516 -14.61 -7.10 -31.85
N LYS A 517 -14.76 -8.29 -31.28
CA LYS A 517 -15.08 -9.58 -31.92
C LYS A 517 -15.88 -10.45 -30.93
N GLN A 518 -16.73 -11.33 -31.45
CA GLN A 518 -17.65 -12.14 -30.68
C GLN A 518 -16.98 -13.42 -30.12
N ASP A 519 -15.90 -13.28 -29.34
CA ASP A 519 -15.35 -14.39 -28.57
C ASP A 519 -16.03 -14.41 -27.18
N SER A 520 -16.85 -15.42 -26.92
CA SER A 520 -17.65 -15.50 -25.68
C SER A 520 -16.77 -15.71 -24.45
N LEU A 521 -17.09 -15.09 -23.32
CA LEU A 521 -16.43 -15.30 -22.01
C LEU A 521 -16.27 -16.80 -21.64
N HIS A 522 -17.17 -17.67 -22.11
CA HIS A 522 -17.09 -19.13 -21.96
C HIS A 522 -15.86 -19.78 -22.60
N SER A 523 -15.22 -19.16 -23.59
CA SER A 523 -13.96 -19.65 -24.16
C SER A 523 -12.79 -19.55 -23.17
N TRP A 524 -12.87 -18.63 -22.19
CA TRP A 524 -11.91 -18.49 -21.10
C TRP A 524 -12.12 -19.52 -19.98
N PHE A 525 -13.35 -20.03 -19.82
CA PHE A 525 -13.71 -21.07 -18.84
C PHE A 525 -13.60 -22.49 -19.40
N LYS A 526 -13.36 -22.65 -20.71
CA LYS A 526 -13.14 -23.95 -21.34
C LYS A 526 -11.75 -24.01 -21.96
N LYS A 527 -10.77 -24.47 -21.18
CA LYS A 527 -9.61 -25.25 -21.65
C LYS A 527 -8.86 -25.90 -20.51
#